data_AF-A0A9E0F682-F1
#
_entry.id   AF-A0A9E0F682-F1
#
_cell.length_a   1.000
_cell.length_b   1.000
_cell.length_c   1.000
_cell.angle_alpha   90.00
_cell.angle_beta   90.00
_cell.angle_gamma   90.00
#
_symmetry.space_group_name_H-M   'P 1'
#
loop_
_entity.id
_entity.type
_entity.pdbx_description
1 polymer ?
#
loop_
_entity_poly.entity_id
_entity_poly.type
_entity_poly.pdbx_seq_one_letter_code
_entity_poly.pdbx_strand_id
1 'polypeptide(L)'
;MAIKARTFLLIIPFAQLITCVSENSGIRPNDYVPLLQDLHAIECKHLVEAGKSTRYPDAYAFRSAAFQEILRDLDRTVLAEYESYYQQLADLEFRMSESEKQAYYKATEDLYKGECR
;
A
#
# COMPACT_ATOMS: atom_id res chain seq x y z
N MET A 1 49.10 0.38 -6.46
CA MET A 1 48.10 -0.19 -5.53
C MET A 1 47.15 0.94 -5.16
N ALA A 2 46.02 1.15 -5.85
CA ALA A 2 44.73 0.42 -5.76
C ALA A 2 44.15 0.56 -4.33
N ILE A 3 42.95 1.10 -4.07
CA ILE A 3 41.68 1.09 -4.82
C ILE A 3 40.91 2.40 -4.52
N LYS A 4 40.45 3.12 -5.55
CA LYS A 4 39.39 4.14 -5.44
C LYS A 4 38.07 3.42 -5.19
N ALA A 5 37.50 3.53 -3.99
CA ALA A 5 36.15 3.04 -3.72
C ALA A 5 35.14 3.89 -4.50
N ARG A 6 34.74 3.39 -5.68
CA ARG A 6 33.54 3.89 -6.37
C ARG A 6 32.34 3.46 -5.53
N THR A 7 31.70 4.42 -4.89
CA THR A 7 30.36 4.28 -4.33
C THR A 7 29.41 3.94 -5.49
N PHE A 8 29.19 2.64 -5.70
CA PHE A 8 28.09 2.17 -6.53
C PHE A 8 26.81 2.40 -5.73
N LEU A 9 26.14 3.51 -6.04
CA LEU A 9 24.71 3.65 -5.79
C LEU A 9 24.00 2.56 -6.58
N LEU A 10 23.67 1.46 -5.91
CA LEU A 10 22.69 0.49 -6.38
C LEU A 10 21.32 1.17 -6.31
N ILE A 11 21.03 1.99 -7.31
CA ILE A 11 19.67 2.34 -7.68
C ILE A 11 19.12 1.05 -8.28
N ILE A 12 18.42 0.26 -7.46
CA ILE A 12 17.55 -0.79 -7.98
C ILE A 12 16.50 -0.04 -8.80
N PRO A 13 16.41 -0.25 -10.12
CA PRO A 13 15.37 0.38 -10.90
C PRO A 13 14.05 -0.24 -10.47
N PHE A 14 13.24 0.51 -9.72
CA PHE A 14 11.83 0.21 -9.43
C PHE A 14 11.04 -0.17 -10.71
N ALA A 15 11.55 0.18 -11.89
CA ALA A 15 11.00 -0.16 -13.20
C ALA A 15 11.05 -1.66 -13.56
N GLN A 16 11.88 -2.49 -12.92
CA GLN A 16 11.97 -3.92 -13.29
C GLN A 16 11.04 -4.85 -12.49
N LEU A 17 10.37 -4.37 -11.44
CA LEU A 17 9.36 -5.15 -10.70
C LEU A 17 7.96 -5.11 -11.36
N ILE A 18 7.76 -4.31 -12.41
CA ILE A 18 6.44 -4.09 -13.04
C ILE A 18 6.11 -5.17 -14.10
N THR A 19 7.01 -6.11 -14.40
CA THR A 19 6.79 -7.10 -15.49
C THR A 19 6.13 -8.41 -15.05
N CYS A 20 5.64 -8.51 -13.81
CA CYS A 20 4.82 -9.64 -13.36
C CYS A 20 3.41 -9.22 -12.91
N VAL A 21 2.87 -8.14 -13.48
CA VAL A 21 1.43 -7.85 -13.38
C VAL A 21 0.71 -8.88 -14.24
N SER A 22 0.19 -9.92 -13.61
CA SER A 22 -0.57 -10.95 -14.29
C SER A 22 -1.79 -10.30 -14.96
N GLU A 23 -1.86 -10.34 -16.29
CA GLU A 23 -3.05 -9.96 -17.08
C GLU A 23 -4.31 -10.75 -16.68
N ASN A 24 -4.19 -11.75 -15.79
CA ASN A 24 -5.27 -12.63 -15.33
C ASN A 24 -5.45 -12.61 -13.80
N SER A 25 -5.36 -11.45 -13.13
CA SER A 25 -5.75 -11.41 -11.70
C SER A 25 -7.24 -11.77 -11.50
N GLY A 26 -8.08 -11.71 -12.54
CA GLY A 26 -9.52 -11.96 -12.43
C GLY A 26 -10.28 -10.87 -11.67
N ILE A 27 -9.55 -9.98 -11.01
CA ILE A 27 -10.03 -8.84 -10.24
C ILE A 27 -10.45 -7.73 -11.22
N ARG A 28 -11.71 -7.33 -11.14
CA ARG A 28 -12.33 -6.30 -11.96
C ARG A 28 -11.97 -4.92 -11.43
N PRO A 29 -11.96 -3.88 -12.28
CA PRO A 29 -11.71 -2.49 -11.87
C PRO A 29 -12.64 -1.94 -10.78
N ASN A 30 -13.74 -2.61 -10.41
CA ASN A 30 -14.63 -2.19 -9.33
C ASN A 30 -14.39 -2.94 -8.00
N ASP A 31 -13.46 -3.89 -7.98
CA ASP A 31 -13.18 -4.73 -6.81
C ASP A 31 -12.20 -4.05 -5.84
N TYR A 32 -11.82 -2.79 -6.08
CA TYR A 32 -10.92 -2.03 -5.20
C TYR A 32 -11.55 -1.72 -3.85
N VAL A 33 -12.89 -1.63 -3.74
CA VAL A 33 -13.55 -1.25 -2.47
C VAL A 33 -13.27 -2.29 -1.37
N PRO A 34 -13.53 -3.60 -1.58
CA PRO A 34 -13.12 -4.63 -0.62
C PRO A 34 -11.63 -4.60 -0.29
N LEU A 35 -10.76 -4.48 -1.30
CA LEU A 35 -9.30 -4.47 -1.09
C LEU A 35 -8.86 -3.27 -0.24
N LEU A 36 -9.45 -2.10 -0.46
CA LEU A 36 -9.20 -0.91 0.38
C LEU A 36 -9.69 -1.13 1.82
N GLN A 37 -10.83 -1.78 2.00
CA GLN A 37 -11.37 -2.07 3.33
C GLN A 37 -10.51 -3.07 4.10
N ASP A 38 -10.09 -4.16 3.46
CA ASP A 38 -9.22 -5.18 4.08
C ASP A 38 -7.85 -4.60 4.42
N LEU A 39 -7.28 -3.81 3.51
CA LEU A 39 -6.03 -3.09 3.76
C LEU A 39 -6.16 -2.12 4.93
N HIS A 40 -7.22 -1.30 4.93
CA HIS A 40 -7.47 -0.34 6.01
C HIS A 40 -7.69 -1.03 7.36
N ALA A 41 -8.32 -2.22 7.38
CA ALA A 41 -8.51 -3.00 8.60
C ALA A 41 -7.16 -3.46 9.20
N ILE A 42 -6.23 -3.93 8.37
CA ILE A 42 -4.86 -4.27 8.83
C ILE A 42 -4.19 -3.04 9.41
N GLU A 43 -4.24 -1.91 8.71
CA GLU A 43 -3.59 -0.66 9.15
C GLU A 43 -4.18 -0.14 10.46
N CYS A 44 -5.51 -0.15 10.58
CA CYS A 44 -6.22 0.24 11.77
C CYS A 44 -5.86 -0.63 12.97
N LYS A 45 -5.85 -1.96 12.79
CA LYS A 45 -5.49 -2.89 13.85
C LYS A 45 -4.12 -2.52 14.45
N HIS A 46 -3.11 -2.33 13.61
CA HIS A 46 -1.75 -2.06 14.08
C HIS A 46 -1.60 -0.68 14.71
N LEU A 47 -2.27 0.35 14.20
CA LEU A 47 -2.28 1.67 14.83
C LEU A 47 -2.94 1.63 16.21
N VAL A 48 -4.08 0.93 16.34
CA VAL A 48 -4.82 0.81 17.61
C VAL A 48 -4.02 0.00 18.63
N GLU A 49 -3.45 -1.15 18.24
CA GLU A 49 -2.61 -1.98 19.11
C GLU A 49 -1.35 -1.25 19.59
N ALA A 50 -0.77 -0.38 18.74
CA ALA A 50 0.36 0.47 19.08
C ALA A 50 -0.03 1.73 19.90
N GLY A 51 -1.32 1.94 20.19
CA GLY A 51 -1.82 3.12 20.90
C GLY A 51 -1.58 4.45 20.16
N LYS A 52 -1.52 4.41 18.83
CA LYS A 52 -1.31 5.58 17.98
C LYS A 52 -2.61 6.30 17.67
N SER A 53 -2.49 7.56 17.24
CA SER A 53 -3.63 8.27 16.63
C SER A 53 -4.11 7.49 15.42
N THR A 54 -5.42 7.49 15.18
CA THR A 54 -6.04 7.00 13.95
C THR A 54 -6.53 8.16 13.08
N ARG A 55 -6.33 9.40 13.54
CA ARG A 55 -6.62 10.64 12.80
C ARG A 55 -5.35 11.16 12.14
N TYR A 56 -5.37 11.21 10.82
CA TYR A 56 -4.30 11.73 9.97
C TYR A 56 -4.86 12.72 8.95
N PRO A 57 -4.04 13.64 8.44
CA PRO A 57 -4.48 14.67 7.48
C PRO A 57 -4.91 14.08 6.12
N ASP A 58 -4.36 12.94 5.73
CA ASP A 58 -4.65 12.27 4.48
C ASP A 58 -4.33 10.77 4.57
N ALA A 59 -4.74 10.01 3.54
CA ALA A 59 -4.53 8.58 3.46
C ALA A 59 -3.04 8.20 3.43
N TYR A 60 -2.18 9.02 2.83
CA TYR A 60 -0.75 8.72 2.74
C TYR A 60 -0.08 8.78 4.12
N ALA A 61 -0.37 9.82 4.90
CA ALA A 61 0.15 9.98 6.25
C ALA A 61 -0.35 8.86 7.18
N PHE A 62 -1.63 8.48 7.06
CA PHE A 62 -2.19 7.33 7.77
C PHE A 62 -1.45 6.04 7.44
N ARG A 63 -1.35 5.71 6.14
CA ARG A 63 -0.73 4.47 5.65
C ARG A 63 0.75 4.39 6.04
N SER A 64 1.47 5.50 5.94
CA SER A 64 2.88 5.59 6.35
C SER A 64 3.06 5.29 7.84
N ALA A 65 2.19 5.84 8.70
CA ALA A 65 2.25 5.55 10.12
C ALA A 65 1.88 4.09 10.44
N ALA A 66 0.83 3.56 9.82
CA ALA A 66 0.44 2.17 10.00
C ALA A 66 1.55 1.21 9.55
N PHE A 67 2.17 1.46 8.40
CA PHE A 67 3.27 0.66 7.89
C PHE A 67 4.47 0.60 8.85
N GLN A 68 4.79 1.71 9.52
CA GLN A 68 5.84 1.72 10.54
C GLN A 68 5.54 0.78 11.71
N GLU A 69 4.27 0.67 12.12
CA GLU A 69 3.87 -0.24 13.20
C GLU A 69 3.81 -1.70 12.71
N ILE A 70 3.35 -1.94 11.48
CA ILE A 70 3.38 -3.28 10.85
C ILE A 70 4.82 -3.82 10.77
N LEU A 71 5.78 -2.98 10.37
CA LEU A 71 7.20 -3.37 10.33
C LEU A 71 7.77 -3.67 11.72
N ARG A 72 7.20 -3.10 12.79
CA ARG A 72 7.66 -3.33 14.17
C ARG A 72 7.14 -4.64 14.75
N ASP A 73 5.98 -5.13 14.32
CA ASP A 73 5.39 -6.38 14.81
C ASP A 73 6.21 -7.61 14.37
N LEU A 74 7.02 -7.47 13.31
CA LEU A 74 7.90 -8.52 12.76
C LEU A 74 7.18 -9.81 12.32
N ASP A 75 5.84 -9.82 12.27
CA ASP A 75 5.07 -10.91 11.67
C ASP A 75 5.16 -10.84 10.14
N ARG A 76 5.95 -11.75 9.57
CA ARG A 76 6.16 -11.85 8.12
C ARG A 76 4.89 -12.21 7.36
N THR A 77 3.92 -12.86 8.00
CA THR A 77 2.65 -13.24 7.39
C THR A 77 1.82 -12.00 7.14
N VAL A 78 1.70 -11.14 8.16
CA VAL A 78 1.00 -9.87 8.08
C VAL A 78 1.65 -8.94 7.07
N LEU A 79 2.99 -8.85 7.07
CA LEU A 79 3.70 -8.03 6.08
C LEU A 79 3.46 -8.52 4.64
N ALA A 80 3.50 -9.83 4.40
CA ALA A 80 3.25 -10.39 3.08
C ALA A 80 1.80 -10.16 2.61
N GLU A 81 0.83 -10.31 3.51
CA GLU A 81 -0.57 -10.00 3.23
C GLU A 81 -0.77 -8.51 2.91
N TYR A 82 -0.18 -7.64 3.73
CA TYR A 82 -0.19 -6.18 3.53
C TYR A 82 0.38 -5.78 2.16
N GLU A 83 1.57 -6.29 1.82
CA GLU A 83 2.22 -6.05 0.53
C GLU A 83 1.37 -6.58 -0.64
N SER A 84 0.71 -7.74 -0.47
CA SER A 84 -0.17 -8.30 -1.50
C SER A 84 -1.35 -7.39 -1.82
N TYR A 85 -1.99 -6.77 -0.82
CA TYR A 85 -3.06 -5.81 -1.07
C TYR A 85 -2.58 -4.59 -1.85
N TYR A 86 -1.39 -4.05 -1.54
CA TYR A 86 -0.81 -2.94 -2.30
C TYR A 86 -0.54 -3.31 -3.76
N GLN A 87 -0.01 -4.51 -4.01
CA GLN A 87 0.23 -4.99 -5.37
C GLN A 87 -1.08 -5.10 -6.15
N GLN A 88 -2.11 -5.70 -5.56
CA GLN A 88 -3.43 -5.84 -6.19
C GLN A 88 -4.07 -4.48 -6.49
N LEU A 89 -3.97 -3.51 -5.57
CA LEU A 89 -4.48 -2.15 -5.78
C LEU A 89 -3.71 -1.40 -6.87
N ALA A 90 -2.37 -1.53 -6.91
CA ALA A 90 -1.55 -0.93 -7.96
C ALA A 90 -1.88 -1.51 -9.35
N ASP A 91 -2.09 -2.82 -9.43
CA ASP A 91 -2.49 -3.52 -10.66
C ASP A 91 -3.87 -3.10 -11.14
N LEU A 92 -4.79 -2.81 -10.20
CA LEU A 92 -6.10 -2.25 -10.52
C LEU A 92 -5.99 -0.82 -11.01
N GLU A 93 -5.29 0.05 -10.28
CA GLU A 93 -5.10 1.46 -10.61
C GLU A 93 -4.45 1.62 -12.00
N PHE A 94 -3.51 0.75 -12.36
CA PHE A 94 -2.89 0.74 -13.68
C PHE A 94 -3.88 0.44 -14.82
N ARG A 95 -4.87 -0.43 -14.58
CA ARG A 95 -5.86 -0.86 -15.57
C ARG A 95 -7.09 0.06 -15.65
N MET A 96 -7.27 0.96 -14.69
CA MET A 96 -8.37 1.90 -14.62
C MET A 96 -8.24 3.05 -15.63
N SER A 97 -9.36 3.48 -16.20
CA SER A 97 -9.51 4.76 -16.88
C SER A 97 -9.41 5.93 -15.91
N GLU A 98 -9.21 7.15 -16.42
CA GLU A 98 -9.09 8.35 -15.59
C GLU A 98 -10.34 8.64 -14.75
N SER A 99 -11.53 8.37 -15.26
CA SER A 99 -12.78 8.50 -14.49
C SER A 99 -12.88 7.46 -13.36
N GLU A 100 -12.37 6.25 -13.59
CA GLU A 100 -12.34 5.20 -12.56
C GLU A 100 -11.32 5.51 -11.47
N LYS A 101 -10.15 6.05 -11.84
CA LYS A 101 -9.15 6.53 -10.87
C LYS A 101 -9.69 7.64 -9.98
N GLN A 102 -10.46 8.59 -10.54
CA GLN A 102 -11.11 9.63 -9.73
C GLN A 102 -12.07 9.04 -8.69
N ALA A 103 -12.86 8.03 -9.07
CA ALA A 103 -13.74 7.32 -8.14
C ALA A 103 -12.94 6.56 -7.07
N TYR A 104 -11.86 5.87 -7.47
CA TYR A 104 -10.93 5.17 -6.58
C TYR A 104 -10.27 6.10 -5.56
N TYR A 105 -9.73 7.25 -5.99
CA TYR A 105 -9.11 8.22 -5.10
C TYR A 105 -10.12 8.80 -4.10
N LYS A 106 -11.33 9.14 -4.57
CA LYS A 106 -12.41 9.60 -3.68
C LYS A 106 -12.79 8.55 -2.64
N ALA A 107 -12.95 7.29 -3.05
CA ALA A 107 -13.26 6.20 -2.12
C ALA A 107 -12.13 5.98 -1.11
N THR A 108 -10.87 6.10 -1.54
CA THR A 108 -9.69 6.03 -0.68
C THR A 108 -9.70 7.18 0.33
N GLU A 109 -9.89 8.43 -0.11
CA GLU A 109 -9.96 9.55 0.83
C GLU A 109 -11.11 9.41 1.83
N ASP A 110 -12.30 9.01 1.37
CA ASP A 110 -13.49 8.90 2.21
C ASP A 110 -13.35 7.78 3.25
N LEU A 111 -12.70 6.67 2.90
CA LEU A 111 -12.39 5.59 3.85
C LEU A 111 -11.41 6.07 4.94
N TYR A 112 -10.36 6.81 4.56
CA TYR A 112 -9.28 7.22 5.46
C TYR A 112 -9.57 8.52 6.24
N LYS A 113 -10.65 9.24 5.92
CA LYS A 113 -11.15 10.36 6.74
C LYS A 113 -11.79 9.90 8.05
N GLY A 114 -12.23 8.64 8.12
CA GLY A 114 -12.84 8.05 9.32
C GLY A 114 -11.80 7.69 10.38
N GLU A 115 -12.23 7.62 11.64
CA GLU A 115 -11.46 6.91 12.66
C GLU A 115 -11.60 5.40 12.46
N CYS A 116 -10.54 4.66 12.79
CA CYS A 116 -10.63 3.22 12.98
C CYS A 116 -11.72 2.91 14.02
N ARG A 117 -12.68 2.07 13.66
CA ARG A 117 -13.78 1.64 14.51
C ARG A 117 -13.52 0.26 15.10
#